data_AF-A0A925M6N4-F1
#
_entry.id   AF-A0A925M6N4-F1
#
_cell.length_a   1.000
_cell.length_b   1.000
_cell.length_c   1.000
_cell.angle_alpha   90.00
_cell.angle_beta   90.00
_cell.angle_gamma   90.00
#
_symmetry.space_group_name_H-M   'P 1'
#
loop_
_entity.id
_entity.type
_entity.pdbx_description
1 polymer ?
#
loop_
_entity_poly.entity_id
_entity_poly.type
_entity_poly.pdbx_seq_one_letter_code
_entity_poly.pdbx_strand_id
1 'polypeptide(L)'
;MRRQHQLDQLVREHGQFLRRMAARLCRRNFDPDDLVQDVLERTLQHFDRLPPGVDHRAWMTRVMRNLFIDHVRRRASAPASTPLDVEPAA
;
A
#
# COMPACT_ATOMS: atom_id res chain seq x y z
N MET A 1 9.51 10.73 17.47
CA MET A 1 8.91 11.95 16.87
C MET A 1 9.29 12.16 15.40
N ARG A 2 10.58 12.13 15.01
CA ARG A 2 11.03 12.35 13.61
C ARG A 2 10.26 11.57 12.53
N ARG A 3 10.03 10.27 12.77
CA ARG A 3 9.29 9.38 11.86
C ARG A 3 7.83 9.80 11.63
N GLN A 4 7.14 10.25 12.67
CA GLN A 4 5.76 10.74 12.59
C GLN A 4 5.69 11.98 11.69
N HIS A 5 6.63 12.91 11.89
CA HIS A 5 6.68 14.15 11.11
C HIS A 5 6.98 13.91 9.62
N GLN A 6 7.87 12.96 9.31
CA GLN A 6 8.15 12.52 7.94
C GLN A 6 6.93 11.87 7.28
N LEU A 7 6.21 11.02 8.02
CA LEU A 7 4.96 10.43 7.53
C LEU A 7 3.92 11.52 7.25
N ASP A 8 3.72 12.43 8.19
CA ASP A 8 2.76 13.52 8.03
C ASP A 8 3.10 14.40 6.83
N GLN A 9 4.39 14.65 6.59
CA GLN A 9 4.87 15.37 5.42
C GLN A 9 4.55 14.61 4.12
N LEU A 10 4.87 13.32 4.04
CA LEU A 10 4.56 12.48 2.89
C LEU A 10 3.06 12.44 2.60
N VAL A 11 2.22 12.32 3.63
CA VAL A 11 0.76 12.34 3.50
C VAL A 11 0.28 13.68 2.95
N ARG A 12 0.80 14.80 3.47
CA ARG A 12 0.45 16.15 2.97
C ARG A 12 0.85 16.36 1.52
N GLU A 13 2.05 15.92 1.14
CA GLU A 13 2.62 16.16 -0.19
C GLU A 13 2.09 15.22 -1.27
N HIS A 14 1.75 13.98 -0.89
CA HIS A 14 1.50 12.89 -1.85
C HIS A 14 0.22 12.11 -1.59
N GLY A 15 -0.42 12.26 -0.43
CA GLY A 15 -1.58 11.45 -0.03
C GLY A 15 -2.75 11.51 -1.02
N GLN A 16 -3.11 12.69 -1.53
CA GLN A 16 -4.20 12.82 -2.50
C GLN A 16 -3.87 12.12 -3.83
N PHE A 17 -2.62 12.22 -4.29
CA PHE A 17 -2.15 11.55 -5.50
C PHE A 17 -2.21 10.03 -5.34
N LEU A 18 -1.69 9.51 -4.24
CA LEU A 18 -1.69 8.08 -3.93
C LEU A 18 -3.11 7.53 -3.84
N ARG A 19 -4.01 8.20 -3.11
CA ARG A 19 -5.42 7.79 -2.98
C ARG A 19 -6.14 7.73 -4.33
N ARG A 20 -5.95 8.73 -5.20
CA ARG A 20 -6.54 8.72 -6.56
C ARG A 20 -6.00 7.58 -7.42
N MET A 21 -4.71 7.29 -7.31
CA MET A 21 -4.09 6.20 -8.05
C MET A 21 -4.55 4.83 -7.53
N ALA A 22 -4.56 4.63 -6.21
CA ALA A 22 -5.03 3.40 -5.58
C ALA A 22 -6.50 3.13 -5.88
N ALA A 23 -7.37 4.15 -5.83
CA ALA A 23 -8.78 4.01 -6.19
C ALA A 23 -8.99 3.50 -7.63
N ARG A 24 -8.13 3.90 -8.57
CA ARG A 24 -8.17 3.42 -9.96
C ARG A 24 -7.71 1.97 -10.09
N LEU A 25 -6.74 1.53 -9.28
CA LEU A 25 -6.19 0.18 -9.31
C LEU A 25 -7.07 -0.82 -8.56
N CYS A 26 -7.47 -0.50 -7.34
CA CYS A 26 -8.16 -1.41 -6.43
C CYS A 26 -9.62 -1.69 -6.85
N ARG A 27 -10.30 -0.70 -7.45
CA ARG A 27 -11.72 -0.76 -7.86
C ARG A 27 -12.59 -1.50 -6.83
N ARG A 28 -13.16 -2.67 -7.18
CA ARG A 28 -14.04 -3.48 -6.30
C ARG A 28 -13.32 -4.60 -5.53
N ASN A 29 -12.03 -4.82 -5.79
CA ASN A 29 -11.36 -6.04 -5.33
C ASN A 29 -10.48 -5.85 -4.08
N PHE A 30 -10.06 -4.61 -3.81
CA PHE A 30 -9.18 -4.27 -2.70
C PHE A 30 -9.58 -2.92 -2.11
N ASP A 31 -9.22 -2.66 -0.86
CA ASP A 31 -9.34 -1.32 -0.27
C ASP A 31 -8.21 -0.43 -0.83
N PRO A 32 -8.52 0.73 -1.44
CA PRO A 32 -7.49 1.66 -1.88
C PRO A 32 -6.68 2.27 -0.72
N ASP A 33 -7.26 2.43 0.46
CA ASP A 33 -6.57 3.06 1.60
C ASP A 33 -5.51 2.13 2.19
N ASP A 34 -5.76 0.81 2.23
CA ASP A 34 -4.75 -0.20 2.60
C ASP A 34 -3.53 -0.13 1.68
N LEU A 35 -3.76 -0.08 0.35
CA LEU A 35 -2.67 0.03 -0.62
C LEU A 35 -1.89 1.35 -0.47
N VAL A 36 -2.56 2.45 -0.11
CA VAL A 36 -1.89 3.74 0.16
C VAL A 36 -1.04 3.64 1.41
N GLN A 37 -1.52 3.01 2.48
CA GLN A 37 -0.77 2.81 3.70
C GLN A 37 0.52 2.03 3.42
N ASP A 38 0.44 0.89 2.74
CA ASP A 38 1.62 0.08 2.41
C ASP A 38 2.66 0.87 1.61
N VAL A 39 2.20 1.70 0.67
CA VAL A 39 3.09 2.56 -0.12
C VAL A 39 3.79 3.59 0.76
N LEU A 40 3.06 4.26 1.66
CA LEU A 40 3.63 5.25 2.58
C LEU A 40 4.64 4.59 3.53
N GLU A 41 4.36 3.40 4.03
CA GLU A 41 5.28 2.64 4.89
C GLU A 41 6.57 2.27 4.15
N ARG A 42 6.47 1.75 2.92
CA ARG A 42 7.63 1.44 2.08
C ARG A 42 8.43 2.69 1.74
N THR A 43 7.74 3.79 1.47
CA THR A 43 8.34 5.10 1.18
C THR A 43 9.13 5.60 2.37
N LEU A 44 8.54 5.61 3.54
CA LEU A 44 9.19 6.05 4.77
C LEU A 44 10.44 5.23 5.11
N GLN A 45 10.46 3.93 4.80
CA GLN A 45 11.64 3.07 4.99
C GLN A 45 12.80 3.39 4.04
N HIS A 46 12.52 3.96 2.86
CA HIS A 46 13.52 4.20 1.82
C HIS A 46 13.81 5.69 1.60
N PHE A 47 13.02 6.58 2.21
CA PHE A 47 13.06 8.02 1.99
C PHE A 47 14.45 8.61 2.17
N ASP A 48 15.15 8.24 3.24
CA ASP A 48 16.50 8.74 3.55
C ASP A 48 17.60 8.11 2.66
N ARG A 49 17.25 7.16 1.80
CA ARG A 49 18.19 6.41 0.93
C ARG A 49 17.97 6.67 -0.55
N LEU A 50 16.98 7.49 -0.92
CA LEU A 50 16.75 7.82 -2.32
C LEU A 50 17.87 8.73 -2.83
N PRO A 51 18.50 8.40 -3.98
CA PRO A 51 19.49 9.27 -4.59
C PRO A 51 18.93 10.67 -4.86
N PRO A 52 19.75 11.73 -4.74
CA PRO A 52 19.36 13.08 -5.16
C PRO A 52 18.89 13.05 -6.63
N GLY A 53 17.74 13.66 -6.91
CA GLY A 53 17.18 13.76 -8.26
C GLY A 53 16.19 12.66 -8.65
N VAL A 54 15.88 11.70 -7.77
CA VAL A 54 14.76 10.77 -7.99
C VAL A 54 13.43 11.49 -7.80
N ASP A 55 12.55 11.41 -8.80
CA ASP A 55 11.17 11.84 -8.64
C ASP A 55 10.43 10.88 -7.70
N HIS A 56 10.13 11.36 -6.49
CA HIS A 56 9.41 10.61 -5.47
C HIS A 56 8.07 10.09 -5.98
N ARG A 57 7.34 10.85 -6.81
CA ARG A 57 6.05 10.41 -7.39
C ARG A 57 6.22 9.23 -8.32
N ALA A 58 7.22 9.28 -9.20
CA ALA A 58 7.53 8.18 -10.10
C ALA A 58 7.93 6.91 -9.33
N TRP A 59 8.73 7.06 -8.28
CA TRP A 59 9.13 5.96 -7.43
C TRP A 59 7.95 5.37 -6.62
N MET A 60 7.13 6.20 -5.98
CA MET A 60 5.92 5.74 -5.27
C MET A 60 4.92 5.05 -6.21
N THR A 61 4.79 5.54 -7.45
CA THR A 61 3.96 4.90 -8.49
C THR A 61 4.45 3.49 -8.78
N ARG A 62 5.77 3.30 -8.86
CA ARG A 62 6.40 1.98 -9.06
C ARG A 62 6.13 1.07 -7.86
N VAL A 63 6.34 1.57 -6.64
CA VAL A 63 6.06 0.83 -5.40
C VAL A 63 4.61 0.39 -5.34
N MET A 64 3.67 1.30 -5.60
CA MET A 64 2.23 1.02 -5.57
C MET A 64 1.83 -0.07 -6.57
N ARG A 65 2.36 -0.03 -7.80
CA ARG A 65 2.08 -1.07 -8.81
C ARG A 65 2.63 -2.43 -8.38
N ASN A 66 3.83 -2.48 -7.82
CA ASN A 66 4.43 -3.73 -7.35
C ASN A 66 3.57 -4.35 -6.22
N LEU A 67 3.20 -3.55 -5.22
CA LEU A 67 2.35 -3.99 -4.11
C LEU A 67 0.98 -4.48 -4.59
N PHE A 68 0.36 -3.76 -5.53
CA PHE A 68 -0.92 -4.18 -6.12
C PHE A 68 -0.80 -5.53 -6.84
N ILE A 69 0.25 -5.72 -7.66
CA ILE A 69 0.50 -7.00 -8.34
C ILE A 69 0.68 -8.12 -7.31
N ASP A 70 1.43 -7.87 -6.24
CA ASP A 70 1.64 -8.85 -5.18
C ASP A 70 0.33 -9.19 -4.45
N HIS A 71 -0.56 -8.23 -4.21
CA HIS A 71 -1.90 -8.47 -3.66
C HIS A 71 -2.76 -9.35 -4.58
N VAL A 72 -2.76 -9.05 -5.88
CA VAL A 72 -3.49 -9.85 -6.87
C VAL A 72 -2.95 -11.28 -6.93
N ARG A 73 -1.63 -11.46 -6.97
CA ARG A 73 -1.00 -12.79 -7.00
C ARG A 73 -1.31 -13.59 -5.74
N ARG A 74 -1.20 -12.98 -4.55
CA ARG A 74 -1.53 -13.63 -3.28
C ARG A 74 -3.00 -14.08 -3.22
N ARG A 75 -3.93 -13.24 -3.70
CA ARG A 75 -5.36 -13.60 -3.76
C ARG A 75 -5.64 -14.76 -4.72
N ALA A 76 -4.93 -14.82 -5.85
CA ALA A 76 -5.09 -15.91 -6.82
C ALA A 76 -4.49 -17.25 -6.32
N SER A 77 -3.46 -17.18 -5.47
CA SER A 77 -2.81 -18.36 -4.89
C SER A 77 -3.37 -18.76 -3.52
N ALA A 78 -4.31 -18.00 -2.96
CA ALA A 78 -4.95 -18.35 -1.70
C ALA A 78 -5.79 -19.63 -1.90
N PRO A 79 -5.50 -20.72 -1.18
CA PRO A 79 -6.38 -21.89 -1.20
C PRO A 79 -7.78 -21.43 -0.77
N ALA A 80 -8.81 -21.93 -1.45
CA ALA A 80 -10.20 -21.68 -1.08
C ALA A 80 -10.32 -21.94 0.42
N SER A 81 -10.47 -20.88 1.20
CA SER A 81 -10.46 -20.99 2.66
C SER A 81 -11.62 -21.88 3.02
N THR A 82 -11.33 -23.11 3.42
CA THR A 82 -12.31 -24.01 4.00
C THR A 82 -12.92 -23.25 5.16
N PRO A 83 -14.27 -23.14 5.26
CA PRO A 83 -14.89 -22.57 6.44
C PRO A 83 -14.37 -23.38 7.63
N LEU A 84 -13.66 -22.73 8.55
CA LEU A 84 -13.41 -23.34 9.85
C LEU A 84 -14.77 -23.45 10.50
N ASP A 85 -15.29 -24.68 10.57
CA ASP A 85 -16.42 -25.03 11.41
C ASP A 85 -16.10 -24.56 12.84
N VAL A 86 -16.61 -23.39 13.20
CA VAL A 86 -16.64 -22.92 14.58
C VAL A 86 -17.75 -23.72 15.25
N GLU A 87 -17.39 -24.84 15.88
CA GLU A 87 -18.30 -25.55 16.77
C GLU A 87 -18.84 -24.56 17.82
N PRO A 88 -20.18 -24.43 17.98
CA PRO A 88 -20.72 -23.67 19.07
C PRO A 88 -20.43 -24.44 20.36
N ALA A 89 -19.61 -23.85 21.23
CA ALA A 89 -19.43 -24.33 22.58
C ALA A 89 -20.80 -24.36 23.28
N ALA A 90 -21.22 -25.56 23.69
CA ALA A 90 -22.38 -25.82 24.54
C ALA A 90 -22.02 -25.69 26.02
#